data_AF-A0A353STF8-F1
#
_entry.id   AF-A0A353STF8-F1
#
_cell.length_a   1.000
_cell.length_b   1.000
_cell.length_c   1.000
_cell.angle_alpha   90.00
_cell.angle_beta   90.00
_cell.angle_gamma   90.00
#
_symmetry.space_group_name_H-M   'P 1'
#
loop_
_entity.id
_entity.type
_entity.pdbx_description
1 polymer ?
#
loop_
_entity_poly.entity_id
_entity_poly.type
_entity_poly.pdbx_seq_one_letter_code
_entity_poly.pdbx_strand_id
1 'polypeptide(L)' 'MANWSMEDALRMALRLEEENFLEYEKSAAEATSSGVKSMFLFLAGEERNHIRLIKEKMAQFNVKP' A
#
# COMPACT_ATOMS: atom_id res chain seq x y z
N MET A 1 13.86 21.88 6.02
CA MET A 1 13.23 20.68 5.42
C MET A 1 13.43 19.54 6.39
N ALA A 2 12.44 18.67 6.58
CA ALA A 2 12.60 17.51 7.46
C ALA A 2 13.69 16.58 6.90
N ASN A 3 14.56 16.05 7.77
CA ASN A 3 15.60 15.09 7.40
C ASN A 3 15.08 13.68 7.70
N TRP A 4 14.58 12.99 6.68
CA TRP A 4 14.02 11.64 6.82
C TRP A 4 15.10 10.59 6.62
N SER A 5 15.14 9.58 7.49
CA SER A 5 15.96 8.39 7.24
C SER A 5 15.30 7.47 6.21
N MET A 6 16.09 6.56 5.62
CA MET A 6 15.56 5.50 4.76
C MET A 6 14.56 4.61 5.51
N GLU A 7 14.79 4.36 6.81
CA GLU A 7 13.86 3.62 7.66
C GLU A 7 12.52 4.35 7.79
N ASP A 8 12.54 5.65 8.07
CA ASP A 8 11.30 6.45 8.20
C ASP A 8 10.50 6.43 6.90
N ALA A 9 11.18 6.56 5.75
CA ALA A 9 10.55 6.52 4.44
C ALA A 9 9.91 5.16 4.14
N LEU A 10 10.61 4.05 4.43
CA LEU A 10 10.10 2.70 4.17
C LEU A 10 8.94 2.33 5.10
N ARG A 11 9.00 2.72 6.38
CA ARG A 11 7.89 2.52 7.32
C ARG A 11 6.65 3.31 6.93
N MET A 12 6.84 4.57 6.53
CA MET A 12 5.75 5.41 6.05
C MET A 12 5.13 4.82 4.78
N ALA A 13 5.96 4.42 3.81
CA ALA A 13 5.49 3.78 2.59
C ALA A 13 4.69 2.50 2.89
N LEU A 14 5.23 1.59 3.72
CA LEU A 14 4.54 0.34 4.05
C LEU A 14 3.16 0.61 4.68
N ARG A 15 3.11 1.54 5.64
CA ARG A 15 1.86 1.92 6.30
C ARG A 15 0.84 2.48 5.32
N LEU A 16 1.26 3.37 4.42
CA LEU A 16 0.37 3.99 3.43
C LEU A 16 -0.22 2.93 2.50
N GLU A 17 0.58 2.00 1.99
CA GLU A 17 0.04 0.96 1.08
C GLU A 17 -0.86 -0.04 1.80
N GLU A 18 -0.58 -0.36 3.07
CA GLU A 18 -1.49 -1.20 3.89
C GLU A 18 -2.82 -0.49 4.18
N GLU A 19 -2.80 0.82 4.47
CA GLU A 19 -4.01 1.64 4.64
C GLU A 19 -4.80 1.76 3.32
N ASN A 20 -4.12 2.05 2.21
CA ASN A 20 -4.72 2.17 0.87
C ASN A 20 -5.35 0.85 0.41
N PHE A 21 -4.68 -0.29 0.65
CA PHE A 21 -5.21 -1.60 0.34
C PHE A 21 -6.57 -1.84 1.00
N LEU A 22 -6.65 -1.56 2.31
CA LEU A 22 -7.89 -1.73 3.08
C LEU A 22 -8.99 -0.77 2.60
N GLU A 23 -8.63 0.49 2.32
CA GLU A 23 -9.59 1.49 1.85
C GLU A 23 -10.15 1.14 0.46
N TYR A 24 -9.32 0.59 -0.45
CA TYR A 24 -9.78 0.13 -1.76
C TYR A 24 -10.64 -1.13 -1.69
N GLU A 25 -10.31 -2.11 -0.84
CA GLU A 25 -11.18 -3.28 -0.61
C GLU A 25 -12.55 -2.84 -0.04
N LYS A 26 -12.55 -1.91 0.92
CA LYS A 26 -13.79 -1.32 1.45
C LYS A 26 -14.57 -0.56 0.38
N SER A 27 -13.91 0.31 -0.38
CA SER A 27 -14.54 1.08 -1.46
C SER A 27 -15.13 0.18 -2.54
N ALA A 28 -14.48 -0.94 -2.86
CA ALA A 28 -15.01 -1.97 -3.76
C ALA A 28 -16.27 -2.64 -3.21
N ALA A 29 -16.35 -2.86 -1.89
CA ALA A 29 -17.51 -3.45 -1.23
C ALA A 29 -18.72 -2.48 -1.20
N GLU A 30 -18.47 -1.18 -1.08
CA GLU A 30 -19.49 -0.14 -1.04
C GLU A 30 -19.94 0.34 -2.45
N ALA A 31 -19.15 0.03 -3.49
CA ALA A 31 -19.43 0.44 -4.86
C ALA A 31 -20.67 -0.27 -5.45
N THR A 32 -21.61 0.53 -5.96
CA THR A 32 -22.84 0.04 -6.62
C THR A 32 -22.65 -0.25 -8.11
N SER A 33 -21.75 0.48 -8.78
CA SER A 33 -21.39 0.25 -10.18
C SER A 33 -20.35 -0.86 -10.30
N SER A 34 -20.60 -1.83 -11.17
CA SER A 34 -19.67 -2.94 -11.45
C SER A 34 -18.32 -2.46 -11.98
N GLY A 35 -18.30 -1.39 -12.77
CA GLY A 35 -17.07 -0.76 -13.27
C GLY A 35 -16.24 -0.15 -12.14
N VAL A 36 -16.89 0.58 -11.24
CA VAL A 36 -16.22 1.22 -10.09
C VAL A 36 -15.71 0.16 -9.11
N LYS A 37 -16.49 -0.89 -8.84
CA LYS A 37 -16.03 -2.03 -8.03
C LYS A 37 -14.79 -2.68 -8.63
N SER A 38 -14.78 -2.91 -9.94
CA SER A 38 -13.64 -3.53 -10.63
C SER A 38 -12.40 -2.64 -10.58
N MET A 39 -12.57 -1.31 -10.70
CA MET A 39 -11.49 -0.34 -10.55
C MET A 39 -10.86 -0.40 -9.15
N PHE A 40 -11.67 -0.38 -8.08
CA PHE A 40 -11.13 -0.46 -6.72
C PHE A 40 -10.46 -1.81 -6.42
N LEU A 41 -11.00 -2.93 -6.91
CA LEU A 41 -10.34 -4.23 -6.78
C LEU A 41 -9.00 -4.29 -7.52
N PHE A 42 -8.91 -3.63 -8.69
CA PHE A 42 -7.65 -3.50 -9.41
C PHE A 42 -6.62 -2.70 -8.60
N LEU A 43 -7.01 -1.55 -8.04
CA LEU A 43 -6.13 -0.73 -7.19
C LEU A 43 -5.68 -1.48 -5.94
N ALA A 44 -6.57 -2.19 -5.24
CA ALA A 44 -6.20 -3.07 -4.13
C ALA A 44 -5.23 -4.19 -4.55
N GLY A 45 -5.33 -4.67 -5.81
CA GLY A 45 -4.36 -5.60 -6.39
C GLY A 45 -2.96 -4.99 -6.53
N GLU A 46 -2.88 -3.75 -6.99
CA GLU A 46 -1.61 -3.03 -7.13
C GLU A 46 -0.95 -2.76 -5.77
N GLU A 47 -1.72 -2.40 -4.74
CA GLU A 47 -1.14 -2.18 -3.41
C GLU A 47 -0.54 -3.45 -2.80
N ARG A 48 -1.08 -4.64 -3.11
CA ARG A 48 -0.43 -5.91 -2.73
C ARG A 48 0.96 -6.07 -3.37
N ASN A 49 1.13 -5.61 -4.61
CA ASN A 49 2.44 -5.61 -5.27
C ASN A 49 3.40 -4.60 -4.65
N HIS A 50 2.92 -3.39 -4.32
CA HIS A 50 3.71 -2.36 -3.67
C HIS A 50 4.16 -2.78 -2.26
N ILE A 51 3.26 -3.31 -1.43
CA ILE A 51 3.58 -3.84 -0.09
C ILE A 51 4.68 -4.91 -0.16
N ARG A 52 4.59 -5.84 -1.13
CA ARG A 52 5.62 -6.86 -1.34
C ARG A 52 6.98 -6.23 -1.66
N LEU A 53 7.01 -5.30 -2.62
CA LEU A 53 8.23 -4.59 -3.01
C LEU A 53 8.83 -3.81 -1.83
N ILE A 54 8.01 -3.12 -1.05
CA ILE A 54 8.48 -2.35 0.12
C ILE A 54 9.07 -3.30 1.16
N LYS A 55 8.44 -4.45 1.45
CA LYS A 55 8.99 -5.45 2.38
C LYS A 55 10.33 -6.02 1.91
N GLU A 56 10.49 -6.24 0.60
CA GLU A 56 11.79 -6.62 0.02
C GLU A 56 12.85 -5.52 0.23
N LYS A 57 12.48 -4.24 0.05
CA LYS A 57 13.38 -3.11 0.31
C LYS A 57 13.72 -2.96 1.79
N MET A 58 12.75 -3.15 2.68
CA MET A 58 12.99 -3.15 4.12
C MET A 58 14.04 -4.20 4.50
N ALA A 59 13.93 -5.42 3.96
CA ALA A 59 14.95 -6.45 4.16
C ALA A 59 16.33 -6.03 3.60
N GLN A 60 16.38 -5.42 2.41
CA GLN A 60 17.61 -4.91 1.80
C GLN A 60 18.31 -3.84 2.67
N PHE A 61 17.55 -3.00 3.37
CA PHE A 61 18.05 -1.92 4.22
C PHE A 61 18.08 -2.27 5.72
N ASN A 62 17.91 -3.56 6.09
CA ASN A 62 17.84 -4.03 7.48
C ASN A 62 16.75 -3.34 8.35
N VAL A 63 15.67 -2.90 7.73
CA VAL A 63 14.50 -2.35 8.40
C VAL A 63 13.51 -3.49 8.68
N LYS A 64 12.96 -3.54 9.90
CA LYS A 64 11.91 -4.52 10.24
C LYS A 64 10.53 -3.97 9.90
N PRO A 65 9.62 -4.76 9.30
CA PRO A 65 8.22 -4.39 9.08
C PRO A 65 7.59 -3.83 10.37
#